data_AF-A0AB36FNI0-F1
#
_entry.id   AF-A0AB36FNI0-F1
#
_cell.length_a   1.000
_cell.length_b   1.000
_cell.length_c   1.000
_cell.angle_alpha   90.00
_cell.angle_beta   90.00
_cell.angle_gamma   90.00
#
_symmetry.space_group_name_H-M   'P 1'
#
loop_
_entity.id
_entity.type
_entity.pdbx_description
1 polymer ?
#
loop_
_entity_poly.entity_id
_entity_poly.type
_entity_poly.pdbx_seq_one_letter_code
_entity_poly.pdbx_strand_id
1 'polypeptide(L)'
;MNSTEPDSLSLYDSDFSHLVEWEEHRIYLPCFPELIAVEYQEVSRGRIIYSGNSKFFKIYADRKVVQSVELQTLVCDKFNLIPSQCTWKL
;
A
#
# COMPACT_ATOMS: atom_id res chain seq x y z
N MET A 1 16.14 -12.57 6.45
CA MET A 1 15.10 -12.77 5.43
C MET A 1 13.78 -12.79 6.18
N ASN A 2 13.04 -11.69 6.15
CA ASN A 2 11.71 -11.67 6.74
C ASN A 2 10.80 -12.50 5.83
N SER A 3 10.32 -13.64 6.31
CA SER A 3 9.28 -14.37 5.59
C SER A 3 7.96 -13.65 5.86
N THR A 4 7.38 -13.04 4.82
CA THR A 4 5.97 -12.65 4.85
C THR A 4 5.16 -13.93 4.81
N GLU A 5 4.76 -14.42 5.97
CA GLU A 5 3.83 -15.54 6.09
C GLU A 5 2.42 -15.08 5.70
N PRO A 6 1.66 -15.90 4.96
CA PRO A 6 0.28 -15.60 4.67
C PRO A 6 -0.60 -15.70 5.92
N ASP A 7 -1.69 -14.93 5.95
CA ASP A 7 -2.78 -15.16 6.91
C ASP A 7 -3.57 -16.45 6.58
N SER A 8 -4.58 -16.75 7.40
CA SER A 8 -5.46 -17.92 7.21
C SER A 8 -6.24 -17.92 5.89
N LEU A 9 -6.26 -16.81 5.16
CA LEU A 9 -6.92 -16.62 3.87
C LEU A 9 -5.92 -16.58 2.70
N SER A 10 -4.65 -16.91 2.94
CA SER A 10 -3.56 -16.81 1.95
C SER A 10 -3.35 -15.38 1.44
N LEU A 11 -3.56 -14.40 2.31
CA LEU A 11 -3.23 -13.00 2.05
C LEU A 11 -1.88 -12.66 2.65
N TYR A 12 -1.05 -12.03 1.84
CA TYR A 12 0.27 -11.54 2.19
C TYR A 12 0.18 -10.03 2.28
N ASP A 13 0.59 -9.51 3.42
CA ASP A 13 0.74 -8.09 3.67
C ASP A 13 2.15 -7.81 4.18
N SER A 14 2.51 -6.54 4.29
CA SER A 14 3.72 -6.11 4.98
C SER A 14 3.74 -6.66 6.41
N ASP A 15 4.89 -7.20 6.80
CA ASP A 15 5.20 -7.68 8.15
C ASP A 15 5.65 -6.55 9.10
N PHE A 16 5.88 -5.35 8.58
CA PHE A 16 6.29 -4.20 9.36
C PHE A 16 5.10 -3.46 9.99
N SER A 17 5.35 -2.83 11.13
CA SER A 17 4.38 -1.94 11.78
C SER A 17 4.35 -0.61 11.05
N HIS A 18 3.23 -0.30 10.40
CA HIS A 18 3.09 0.96 9.66
C HIS A 18 3.25 2.19 10.56
N LEU A 19 2.86 2.08 11.84
CA LEU A 19 3.02 3.14 12.82
C LEU A 19 4.51 3.38 13.15
N VAL A 20 5.29 2.30 13.31
CA VAL A 20 6.74 2.42 13.54
C VAL A 20 7.42 3.04 12.32
N GLU A 21 7.10 2.56 11.12
CA GLU A 21 7.66 3.11 9.88
C GLU A 21 7.32 4.60 9.70
N TRP A 22 6.12 5.02 10.08
CA TRP A 22 5.69 6.41 9.97
C TRP A 22 6.29 7.32 11.06
N GLU A 23 6.12 6.95 12.33
CA GLU A 23 6.47 7.81 13.47
C GLU A 23 7.97 7.81 13.77
N GLU A 24 8.62 6.64 13.67
CA GLU A 24 10.02 6.46 14.03
C GLU A 24 10.93 6.59 12.80
N HIS A 25 10.63 5.87 11.71
CA HIS A 25 11.48 5.87 10.52
C HIS A 25 11.17 7.00 9.53
N ARG A 26 10.02 7.67 9.67
CA ARG A 26 9.62 8.84 8.86
C ARG A 26 9.77 8.58 7.36
N ILE A 27 9.23 7.45 6.89
CA ILE A 27 9.35 6.97 5.50
C ILE A 27 8.86 7.96 4.42
N TYR A 28 8.12 8.99 4.81
CA TYR A 28 7.67 10.06 3.93
C TYR A 28 8.79 11.08 3.59
N LEU A 29 9.90 11.10 4.32
CA LEU A 29 11.05 11.94 4.01
C LEU A 29 11.98 11.29 2.98
N PRO A 30 12.67 12.10 2.16
CA PRO A 30 12.64 13.56 2.10
C PRO A 30 11.49 14.13 1.24
N CYS A 31 10.66 13.27 0.65
CA CYS A 31 9.73 13.64 -0.41
C CYS A 31 8.56 14.51 0.07
N PHE A 32 8.12 14.33 1.31
CA PHE A 32 6.91 14.97 1.85
C PHE A 32 7.17 15.56 3.25
N PRO A 33 7.99 16.62 3.37
CA PRO A 33 8.30 17.25 4.66
C PRO A 33 7.07 17.87 5.35
N GLU A 34 6.00 18.15 4.62
CA GLU A 34 4.73 18.64 5.16
C GLU A 34 4.02 17.63 6.07
N LEU A 35 4.40 16.35 6.04
CA LEU A 35 3.86 15.31 6.91
C LEU A 35 4.54 15.26 8.30
N ILE A 36 5.52 16.13 8.55
CA ILE A 36 6.11 16.27 9.89
C ILE A 36 5.02 16.65 10.89
N ALA A 37 4.98 15.93 12.01
CA ALA A 37 4.00 16.08 13.09
C ALA A 37 2.55 15.71 12.72
N VAL A 38 2.31 15.12 11.55
CA VAL A 38 1.05 14.47 11.23
C VAL A 38 1.10 13.04 11.75
N GLU A 39 0.13 12.64 12.57
CA GLU A 39 0.05 11.27 13.07
C GLU A 39 -0.39 10.32 11.96
N TYR A 40 0.10 9.07 12.00
CA TYR A 40 -0.23 8.05 11.00
C TYR A 40 -1.74 7.79 10.80
N GLN A 41 -2.55 8.09 11.82
CA GLN A 41 -4.02 7.93 11.80
C GLN A 41 -4.78 9.09 11.18
N GLU A 42 -4.16 10.27 11.04
CA GLU A 42 -4.81 11.47 10.50
C GLU A 42 -4.88 11.48 8.97
N VAL A 43 -4.07 10.64 8.32
CA VAL A 43 -3.99 10.57 6.86
C VAL A 43 -4.82 9.40 6.34
N SER A 44 -5.69 9.69 5.37
CA SER A 44 -6.37 8.63 4.61
C SER A 44 -5.36 7.84 3.80
N ARG A 45 -5.37 6.52 3.94
CA ARG A 45 -4.34 5.63 3.40
C ARG A 45 -4.94 4.43 2.68
N GLY A 46 -4.30 4.08 1.57
CA GLY A 46 -4.59 2.85 0.86
C GLY A 46 -3.86 1.65 1.46
N ARG A 47 -4.17 0.47 0.94
CA ARG A 47 -3.51 -0.79 1.32
C ARG A 47 -3.34 -1.69 0.11
N ILE A 48 -2.17 -2.30 -0.04
CA ILE A 48 -1.86 -3.24 -1.11
C ILE A 48 -1.64 -4.61 -0.46
N ILE A 49 -2.47 -5.59 -0.80
CA ILE A 49 -2.41 -6.94 -0.25
C ILE A 49 -2.23 -7.92 -1.39
N TYR A 50 -1.24 -8.80 -1.32
CA TYR A 50 -1.10 -9.87 -2.31
C TYR A 50 -1.94 -11.09 -1.91
N SER A 51 -2.70 -11.66 -2.85
CA SER A 51 -3.50 -12.85 -2.60
C SER A 51 -2.86 -14.06 -3.28
N GLY A 52 -2.34 -15.00 -2.48
CA GLY A 52 -1.75 -16.25 -3.00
C GLY A 52 -2.75 -17.12 -3.77
N ASN A 53 -4.03 -17.08 -3.39
CA ASN A 53 -5.10 -17.84 -4.04
C ASN A 53 -5.36 -17.37 -5.48
N SER A 54 -5.48 -16.05 -5.68
CA SER A 54 -5.75 -15.49 -7.02
C SER A 54 -4.47 -15.23 -7.81
N LYS A 55 -3.33 -15.02 -7.12
CA LYS A 55 -2.08 -14.47 -7.65
C LYS A 55 -2.21 -13.02 -8.15
N PHE A 56 -3.12 -12.25 -7.53
CA PHE A 56 -3.35 -10.83 -7.80
C PHE A 56 -3.10 -9.99 -6.54
N PHE A 57 -2.71 -8.73 -6.76
CA PHE A 57 -2.72 -7.68 -5.76
C PHE A 57 -4.12 -7.09 -5.61
N LYS A 58 -4.63 -7.02 -4.38
CA LYS A 58 -5.83 -6.28 -4.01
C LYS A 58 -5.41 -4.92 -3.48
N ILE A 59 -5.81 -3.85 -4.16
CA ILE A 59 -5.44 -2.48 -3.80
C ILE A 59 -6.69 -1.75 -3.33
N TYR A 60 -6.71 -1.41 -2.05
CA TYR A 60 -7.74 -0.58 -1.43
C TYR A 60 -7.28 0.87 -1.50
N ALA A 61 -8.08 1.74 -2.12
CA ALA A 61 -7.75 3.14 -2.27
C ALA A 61 -9.01 3.99 -2.35
N ASP A 62 -8.85 5.31 -2.25
CA ASP A 62 -9.98 6.21 -2.40
C ASP A 62 -10.62 6.11 -3.80
N ARG A 63 -11.84 6.62 -3.91
CA ARG A 63 -12.61 6.60 -5.15
C ARG A 63 -11.88 7.29 -6.31
N LYS A 64 -11.12 8.35 -6.05
CA LYS A 64 -10.42 9.10 -7.11
C LYS A 64 -9.32 8.23 -7.72
N VAL A 65 -8.56 7.51 -6.90
CA VAL A 65 -7.53 6.56 -7.36
C VAL A 65 -8.18 5.38 -8.09
N VAL A 66 -9.21 4.77 -7.51
CA VAL A 66 -9.89 3.60 -8.11
C VAL A 66 -10.55 3.93 -9.46
N GLN A 67 -10.90 5.19 -9.72
CA GLN A 67 -11.55 5.61 -10.97
C GLN A 67 -10.60 6.29 -11.97
N SER A 68 -9.33 6.50 -11.61
CA SER A 68 -8.35 7.19 -12.47
C SER A 68 -7.24 6.26 -12.93
N VAL A 69 -7.19 5.98 -14.24
CA VAL A 69 -6.12 5.17 -14.85
C VAL A 69 -4.74 5.78 -14.59
N GLU A 70 -4.63 7.11 -14.66
CA GLU A 70 -3.37 7.81 -14.42
C GLU A 70 -2.85 7.58 -12.99
N LEU A 71 -3.72 7.73 -11.98
CA LEU A 71 -3.32 7.49 -10.59
C LEU A 71 -3.00 6.03 -10.32
N GLN A 72 -3.71 5.09 -10.97
CA GLN A 72 -3.41 3.66 -10.88
C GLN A 72 -2.04 3.34 -11.47
N THR A 73 -1.70 3.91 -12.63
CA THR A 73 -0.37 3.76 -13.24
C THR A 73 0.72 4.25 -12.30
N LEU A 74 0.55 5.43 -11.68
CA LEU A 74 1.52 5.96 -10.72
C LEU A 74 1.76 5.02 -9.53
N VAL A 75 0.69 4.44 -8.97
CA VAL A 75 0.79 3.47 -7.88
C VAL A 75 1.49 2.19 -8.37
N CYS A 76 1.09 1.64 -9.51
CA CYS A 76 1.75 0.46 -10.07
C CYS A 76 3.25 0.69 -10.29
N ASP A 77 3.63 1.83 -10.86
CA ASP A 77 5.04 2.17 -11.10
C ASP A 77 5.79 2.32 -9.77
N LYS A 78 5.21 3.02 -8.79
CA LYS A 78 5.84 3.26 -7.49
C LYS A 78 6.12 1.96 -6.72
N PHE A 79 5.21 0.99 -6.82
CA PHE A 79 5.30 -0.29 -6.12
C PHE A 79 5.79 -1.44 -7.03
N ASN A 80 6.23 -1.15 -8.26
CA ASN A 80 6.65 -2.12 -9.27
C ASN A 80 5.62 -3.26 -9.50
N LEU A 81 4.34 -2.91 -9.58
CA LEU A 81 3.25 -3.85 -9.80
C LEU A 81 2.92 -3.98 -11.29
N ILE A 82 2.53 -5.18 -11.70
CA ILE A 82 2.01 -5.43 -13.05
C ILE A 82 0.51 -5.07 -13.06
N PRO A 83 0.04 -4.09 -13.87
CA PRO A 83 -1.34 -3.64 -13.84
C PRO A 83 -2.37 -4.76 -14.09
N SER A 84 -2.05 -5.71 -14.97
CA SER A 84 -2.93 -6.87 -15.24
C SER A 84 -3.05 -7.85 -14.06
N GLN A 85 -2.24 -7.69 -13.02
CA GLN A 85 -2.30 -8.45 -11.76
C GLN A 85 -2.88 -7.61 -10.61
N CYS A 86 -3.44 -6.43 -10.88
CA CYS A 86 -3.99 -5.55 -9.86
C CYS A 86 -5.53 -5.54 -9.90
N THR A 87 -6.16 -5.67 -8.74
CA THR A 87 -7.60 -5.48 -8.55
C THR A 87 -7.84 -4.32 -7.60
N TRP A 88 -8.47 -3.27 -8.11
CA TRP A 88 -8.78 -2.05 -7.36
C TRP A 88 -10.09 -2.18 -6.60
N LYS A 89 -10.08 -1.76 -5.33
CA LYS A 89 -11.19 -1.83 -4.38
C LYS A 89 -11.33 -0.49 -3.66
N LEU A 90 -12.58 -0.11 -3.38
CA LEU A 90 -12.91 1.00 -2.49
C LEU A 90 -12.80 0.54 -1.03
#